data_AF-K7EII1-F1
#
_entry.id   AF-K7EII1-F1
#
_cell.length_a   1.000
_cell.length_b   1.000
_cell.length_c   1.000
_cell.angle_alpha   90.00
_cell.angle_beta   90.00
_cell.angle_gamma   90.00
#
_symmetry.space_group_name_H-M   'P 1'
#
loop_
_entity.id
_entity.type
_entity.pdbx_description
1 polymer ?
#
loop_
_entity_poly.entity_id
_entity_poly.type
_entity_poly.pdbx_seq_one_letter_code
_entity_poly.pdbx_strand_id
1 'polypeptide(L)'
;MNCEARGLESHIKSYLSSWFEDVVCPIQRVVLLFQEKLTFLLHAALSYTPVEVKESDEKTKRDINRFLSVASLQGLIHEGTMTSLCMAMTEEQHKSVVIDCSSSQPQFCNAGSNRFCEDWMQAFLNGAKGGN
;
A
#
# COMPACT_ATOMS: atom_id res chain seq x y z
N MET A 1 -13.95 -25.14 -34.56
CA MET A 1 -13.68 -24.24 -33.41
C MET A 1 -12.17 -24.18 -33.20
N ASN A 2 -11.56 -23.04 -33.54
CA ASN A 2 -10.10 -22.81 -33.59
C ASN A 2 -9.39 -23.20 -32.29
N CYS A 3 -8.46 -24.15 -32.37
CA CYS A 3 -7.60 -24.55 -31.25
C CYS A 3 -6.72 -23.38 -30.77
N GLU A 4 -6.33 -22.49 -31.68
CA GLU A 4 -5.53 -21.28 -31.40
C GLU A 4 -6.27 -20.26 -30.52
N ALA A 5 -7.59 -20.09 -30.74
CA ALA A 5 -8.41 -19.18 -29.92
C ALA A 5 -8.54 -19.70 -28.47
N ARG A 6 -8.66 -21.01 -28.28
CA ARG A 6 -8.68 -21.66 -26.95
C ARG A 6 -7.33 -21.59 -26.24
N GLY A 7 -6.24 -21.67 -27.00
CA GLY A 7 -4.89 -21.43 -26.48
C GLY A 7 -4.72 -19.99 -25.99
N LEU A 8 -5.12 -18.99 -26.78
CA LEU A 8 -4.99 -17.59 -26.38
C LEU A 8 -5.82 -17.27 -25.12
N GLU A 9 -7.05 -17.78 -25.05
CA GLU A 9 -7.93 -17.60 -23.88
C GLU A 9 -7.33 -18.19 -22.60
N SER A 10 -6.70 -19.37 -22.68
CA SER A 10 -6.05 -19.99 -21.52
C SER A 10 -4.82 -19.20 -21.04
N HIS A 11 -4.03 -18.63 -21.96
CA HIS A 11 -2.89 -17.79 -21.62
C HIS A 11 -3.33 -16.47 -20.99
N ILE A 12 -4.36 -15.81 -21.54
CA ILE A 12 -4.92 -14.58 -20.97
C ILE A 12 -5.46 -14.85 -19.57
N LYS A 13 -6.22 -15.94 -19.39
CA LYS A 13 -6.77 -16.31 -18.08
C LYS A 13 -5.65 -16.56 -17.06
N SER A 14 -4.63 -17.32 -17.43
CA SER A 14 -3.47 -17.59 -16.57
C SER A 14 -2.75 -16.29 -16.17
N TYR A 15 -2.51 -15.41 -17.15
CA TYR A 15 -1.90 -14.11 -16.91
C TYR A 15 -2.72 -13.25 -15.95
N LEU A 16 -4.02 -13.12 -16.18
CA LEU A 16 -4.91 -12.33 -15.31
C LEU A 16 -5.00 -12.91 -13.90
N SER A 17 -5.03 -14.25 -13.78
CA SER A 17 -4.98 -14.92 -12.47
C SER A 17 -3.68 -14.59 -11.73
N SER A 18 -2.53 -14.72 -12.37
CA SER A 18 -1.24 -14.38 -11.74
C SER A 18 -1.20 -12.90 -11.37
N TRP A 19 -1.57 -12.01 -12.29
CA TRP A 19 -1.59 -10.57 -12.03
C TRP A 19 -2.48 -10.22 -10.84
N PHE A 20 -3.66 -10.84 -10.75
CA PHE A 20 -4.57 -10.62 -9.62
C PHE A 20 -3.93 -11.07 -8.30
N GLU A 21 -3.33 -12.26 -8.27
CA GLU A 21 -2.65 -12.79 -7.07
C GLU A 21 -1.41 -11.98 -6.66
N ASP A 22 -0.68 -11.44 -7.64
CA ASP A 22 0.59 -10.76 -7.43
C ASP A 22 0.43 -9.24 -7.17
N VAL A 23 -0.67 -8.64 -7.63
CA VAL A 23 -0.88 -7.18 -7.58
C VAL A 23 -2.08 -6.81 -6.72
N VAL A 24 -3.23 -7.47 -6.89
CA VAL A 24 -4.48 -7.08 -6.21
C VAL A 24 -4.57 -7.73 -4.83
N CYS A 25 -4.34 -9.04 -4.74
CA CYS A 25 -4.43 -9.77 -3.48
C CYS A 25 -3.52 -9.21 -2.36
N PRO A 26 -2.27 -8.78 -2.59
CA PRO A 26 -1.44 -8.15 -1.56
C PRO A 26 -2.08 -6.88 -0.99
N ILE A 27 -2.62 -6.01 -1.86
CA ILE A 27 -3.28 -4.77 -1.46
C ILE A 27 -4.52 -5.10 -0.62
N GLN A 28 -5.35 -6.04 -1.08
CA GLN A 28 -6.54 -6.48 -0.34
C GLN A 28 -6.19 -7.02 1.05
N ARG A 29 -5.14 -7.84 1.16
CA ARG A 29 -4.70 -8.38 2.46
C ARG A 29 -4.23 -7.27 3.41
N VAL A 30 -3.49 -6.27 2.91
CA VAL A 30 -3.09 -5.10 3.71
C VAL A 30 -4.31 -4.30 4.16
N VAL A 31 -5.25 -4.00 3.26
CA VAL A 31 -6.48 -3.27 3.62
C VAL A 31 -7.25 -3.99 4.74
N LEU A 32 -7.38 -5.31 4.64
CA LEU A 32 -8.07 -6.13 5.65
C LEU A 32 -7.32 -6.19 6.98
N LEU A 33 -5.99 -6.26 6.94
CA LEU A 33 -5.14 -6.34 8.13
C LEU A 33 -5.14 -5.04 8.93
N PHE A 34 -5.09 -3.89 8.24
CA PHE A 34 -4.94 -2.59 8.89
C PHE A 34 -6.26 -1.85 9.12
N GLN A 35 -7.31 -2.10 8.32
CA GLN A 35 -8.63 -1.48 8.45
C GLN A 35 -8.53 0.05 8.61
N GLU A 36 -9.08 0.63 9.69
CA GLU A 36 -9.03 2.07 9.97
C GLU A 36 -7.60 2.59 10.14
N LYS A 37 -6.67 1.74 10.61
CA LYS A 37 -5.24 2.08 10.76
C LYS A 37 -4.50 2.16 9.41
N LEU A 38 -5.16 1.85 8.30
CA LEU A 38 -4.60 2.02 6.95
C LEU A 38 -4.24 3.49 6.68
N THR A 39 -4.90 4.45 7.34
CA THR A 39 -4.55 5.89 7.28
C THR A 39 -3.07 6.14 7.59
N PHE A 40 -2.50 5.43 8.58
CA PHE A 40 -1.11 5.60 8.99
C PHE A 40 -0.14 5.03 7.94
N LEU A 41 -0.51 3.91 7.32
CA LEU A 41 0.29 3.30 6.27
C LEU A 41 0.26 4.12 4.98
N LEU A 42 -0.91 4.66 4.63
CA LEU A 42 -1.07 5.59 3.51
C LEU A 42 -0.25 6.87 3.75
N HIS A 43 -0.31 7.42 4.97
CA HIS A 43 0.49 8.58 5.32
C HIS A 43 1.97 8.30 5.13
N ALA A 44 2.49 7.21 5.70
CA ALA A 44 3.90 6.82 5.56
C ALA A 44 4.33 6.67 4.09
N ALA A 45 3.46 6.12 3.23
CA ALA A 45 3.76 6.00 1.80
C ALA A 45 3.87 7.37 1.09
N LEU A 46 2.98 8.30 1.42
CA LEU A 46 2.92 9.63 0.78
C LEU A 46 3.99 10.59 1.31
N SER A 47 4.35 10.48 2.58
CA SER A 47 5.43 11.23 3.22
C SER A 47 6.80 10.57 3.05
N TYR A 48 6.85 9.41 2.41
CA TYR A 48 8.06 8.57 2.29
C TYR A 48 8.74 8.31 3.64
N THR A 49 7.95 8.24 4.71
CA THR A 49 8.48 7.93 6.04
C THR A 49 8.92 6.46 6.07
N PRO A 50 10.14 6.15 6.54
CA PRO A 50 10.59 4.76 6.67
C PRO A 50 9.63 3.94 7.52
N VAL A 51 9.42 2.67 7.12
CA VAL A 51 8.55 1.73 7.84
C VAL A 51 9.35 0.48 8.23
N GLU A 52 9.32 0.16 9.52
CA GLU A 52 9.88 -1.07 10.07
C GLU A 52 8.74 -2.00 10.52
N VAL A 53 8.75 -3.25 10.07
CA VAL A 53 7.75 -4.25 10.45
C VAL A 53 8.37 -5.29 11.38
N LYS A 54 7.82 -5.41 12.59
CA LYS A 54 8.23 -6.36 13.63
C LYS A 54 7.22 -7.50 13.77
N GLU A 55 7.68 -8.65 14.26
CA GLU A 55 6.84 -9.81 14.60
C GLU A 55 5.83 -10.20 13.49
N SER A 56 6.31 -10.27 12.24
CA SER A 56 5.49 -10.63 11.07
C SER A 56 6.17 -11.67 10.19
N ASP A 57 5.36 -12.46 9.50
CA ASP A 57 5.84 -13.39 8.48
C ASP A 57 6.28 -12.65 7.20
N GLU A 58 7.11 -13.31 6.39
CA GLU A 58 7.67 -12.73 5.17
C GLU A 58 6.63 -12.40 4.10
N LYS A 59 5.48 -13.08 4.07
CA LYS A 59 4.40 -12.75 3.13
C LYS A 59 3.76 -11.43 3.54
N THR A 60 3.44 -11.25 4.82
CA THR A 60 2.89 -9.99 5.35
C THR A 60 3.84 -8.82 5.10
N LYS A 61 5.15 -8.98 5.34
CA LYS A 61 6.14 -7.95 5.04
C LYS A 61 6.17 -7.57 3.55
N ARG A 62 6.14 -8.56 2.66
CA ARG A 62 6.10 -8.32 1.21
C ARG A 62 4.84 -7.56 0.80
N ASP A 63 3.69 -7.94 1.36
CA ASP A 63 2.42 -7.26 1.07
C ASP A 63 2.44 -5.79 1.51
N ILE A 64 2.97 -5.52 2.72
CA ILE A 64 3.15 -4.15 3.24
C ILE A 64 4.08 -3.34 2.34
N ASN A 65 5.26 -3.88 2.00
CA ASN A 65 6.21 -3.20 1.13
C ASN A 65 5.62 -2.91 -0.26
N ARG A 66 4.84 -3.86 -0.79
CA ARG A 66 4.16 -3.68 -2.07
C ARG A 66 3.14 -2.54 -1.99
N PHE A 67 2.33 -2.51 -0.93
CA PHE A 67 1.37 -1.43 -0.68
C PHE A 67 2.07 -0.07 -0.61
N LEU A 68 3.12 0.05 0.20
CA LEU A 68 3.90 1.29 0.34
C LEU A 68 4.45 1.77 -1.01
N SER A 69 5.00 0.86 -1.81
CA SER A 69 5.52 1.19 -3.14
C SER A 69 4.43 1.74 -4.06
N VAL A 70 3.26 1.10 -4.14
CA VAL A 70 2.19 1.51 -5.07
C VAL A 70 1.40 2.73 -4.59
N ALA A 71 1.33 2.96 -3.27
CA ALA A 71 0.67 4.13 -2.70
C ALA A 71 1.59 5.36 -2.64
N SER A 72 2.90 5.17 -2.83
CA SER A 72 3.87 6.28 -2.85
C SER A 72 3.71 7.16 -4.09
N LEU A 73 4.31 8.35 -4.04
CA LEU A 73 4.31 9.30 -5.14
C LEU A 73 5.42 9.01 -6.19
N GLN A 74 6.12 7.87 -6.10
CA GLN A 74 7.33 7.59 -6.87
C GLN A 74 7.09 7.59 -8.39
N GLY A 75 5.88 7.24 -8.83
CA GLY A 75 5.47 7.28 -10.24
C GLY A 75 4.82 8.60 -10.70
N LEU A 76 4.57 9.54 -9.79
CA LEU A 76 3.84 10.79 -10.05
C LEU A 76 4.74 12.03 -10.05
N ILE A 77 5.94 11.93 -9.48
CA ILE A 77 6.83 13.06 -9.27
C ILE A 77 7.85 13.14 -10.42
N HIS A 78 7.93 14.31 -11.08
CA HIS A 78 8.98 14.58 -12.06
C HIS A 78 10.35 14.63 -11.39
N GLU A 79 11.40 14.19 -12.08
CA GLU A 79 12.76 14.02 -11.54
C GLU A 79 13.30 15.24 -10.75
N GLY A 80 12.99 16.47 -11.19
CA GLY A 80 13.39 17.70 -10.49
C GLY A 80 12.64 17.96 -9.17
N THR A 81 11.41 17.48 -9.02
CA THR A 81 10.62 17.62 -7.79
C THR A 81 11.04 16.58 -6.74
N MET A 82 11.54 15.41 -7.16
CA MET A 82 12.11 14.40 -6.26
C MET A 82 13.28 14.97 -5.46
N THR A 83 14.16 15.76 -6.08
CA THR A 83 15.30 16.39 -5.37
C THR A 83 14.83 17.34 -4.28
N SER A 84 13.85 18.21 -4.55
CA SER A 84 13.30 19.12 -3.55
C SER A 84 12.55 18.40 -2.44
N LEU A 85 11.82 17.34 -2.77
CA LEU A 85 11.12 16.51 -1.79
C LEU A 85 12.13 15.81 -0.86
N CYS A 86 13.18 15.20 -1.42
CA CYS A 86 14.26 14.58 -0.65
C CYS A 86 14.96 15.58 0.28
N MET A 87 15.22 16.81 -0.18
CA MET A 87 15.83 17.84 0.67
C MET A 87 14.92 18.23 1.85
N ALA A 88 13.64 18.49 1.60
CA ALA A 88 12.66 18.79 2.65
C ALA A 88 12.53 17.63 3.66
N MET A 89 12.63 16.38 3.18
CA MET A 89 12.57 15.19 4.02
C MET A 89 13.82 14.95 4.86
N THR A 90 14.99 15.43 4.45
CA THR A 90 16.23 15.28 5.24
C THR A 90 16.37 16.31 6.36
N GLU A 91 15.64 17.43 6.28
CA GLU A 91 15.64 18.48 7.30
C GLU A 91 14.82 18.09 8.54
N GLU A 92 13.77 17.28 8.38
CA GLU A 92 13.08 16.61 9.48
C GLU A 92 13.60 15.17 9.62
N GLN A 93 14.38 14.87 10.66
CA GLN A 93 14.67 13.47 11.04
C GLN A 93 13.37 12.77 11.50
N HIS A 94 12.55 12.33 10.56
CA HIS A 94 11.37 11.55 10.85
C HIS A 94 11.82 10.19 11.41
N LYS A 95 11.43 9.91 12.65
CA LYS A 95 11.58 8.56 13.22
C LYS A 95 10.80 7.58 12.36
N SER A 96 11.41 6.42 12.08
CA SER A 96 10.77 5.31 11.39
C SER A 96 9.45 4.94 12.08
N VAL A 97 8.42 4.72 11.27
CA VAL A 97 7.14 4.17 11.74
C VAL A 97 7.36 2.69 12.00
N VAL A 98 7.08 2.26 13.21
CA VAL A 98 7.20 0.84 13.58
C VAL A 98 5.81 0.22 13.58
N ILE A 99 5.66 -0.86 12.82
CA ILE A 99 4.46 -1.70 12.78
C ILE A 99 4.76 -2.99 13.54
N ASP A 100 4.09 -3.19 14.65
CA ASP A 100 4.18 -4.41 15.45
C ASP A 100 2.99 -5.33 15.13
N CYS A 101 3.28 -6.49 14.54
CA CYS A 101 2.30 -7.49 14.15
C CYS A 101 2.17 -8.67 15.15
N SER A 102 2.72 -8.53 16.37
CA SER A 102 2.65 -9.57 17.42
C SER A 102 1.21 -9.90 17.87
N SER A 103 0.27 -8.99 17.64
CA SER A 103 -1.15 -9.17 17.93
C SER A 103 -1.99 -9.25 16.65
N SER A 104 -3.24 -9.71 16.77
CA SER A 104 -4.15 -9.87 15.62
C SER A 104 -4.43 -8.57 14.87
N GLN A 105 -4.30 -7.42 15.52
CA GLN A 105 -4.33 -6.11 14.87
C GLN A 105 -2.97 -5.43 15.01
N PRO A 106 -2.33 -5.01 13.91
CA PRO A 106 -1.05 -4.33 14.00
C PRO A 106 -1.12 -3.06 14.85
N GLN A 107 -0.07 -2.83 15.63
CA GLN A 107 0.12 -1.61 16.40
C GLN A 107 1.15 -0.71 15.71
N PHE A 108 0.94 0.61 15.81
CA PHE A 108 1.82 1.60 15.21
C PHE A 108 2.52 2.40 16.30
N CYS A 109 3.82 2.59 16.14
CA CYS A 109 4.61 3.54 16.91
C CYS A 109 5.22 4.58 15.96
N ASN A 110 5.31 5.84 16.40
CA ASN A 110 5.77 6.98 15.61
C ASN A 110 4.96 7.26 14.33
N ALA A 111 3.74 6.73 14.23
CA ALA A 111 2.87 7.07 13.10
C ALA A 111 2.42 8.52 13.18
N GLY A 112 2.65 9.27 12.11
CA GLY A 112 2.03 10.58 11.92
C GLY A 112 0.61 10.42 11.39
N SER A 113 -0.22 11.44 11.58
CA SER A 113 -1.52 11.58 10.93
C SER A 113 -1.54 12.82 10.06
N ASN A 114 -2.40 12.81 9.04
CA ASN A 114 -2.75 14.02 8.31
C ASN A 114 -4.21 13.96 7.88
N ARG A 115 -4.79 15.15 7.70
CA ARG A 115 -6.20 15.30 7.35
C ARG A 115 -6.55 14.67 5.99
N PHE A 116 -5.64 14.72 5.02
CA PHE A 116 -5.89 14.14 3.70
C PHE A 116 -6.09 12.62 3.78
N CYS A 117 -5.23 11.90 4.51
CA CYS A 117 -5.31 10.46 4.69
C CYS A 117 -6.54 10.05 5.51
N GLU A 118 -6.91 10.84 6.52
CA GLU A 118 -8.14 10.64 7.29
C GLU A 118 -9.39 10.79 6.41
N ASP A 119 -9.49 11.90 5.66
CA ASP A 119 -10.60 12.17 4.74
C ASP A 119 -10.69 11.11 3.63
N TRP A 120 -9.54 10.71 3.07
CA TRP A 120 -9.46 9.64 2.06
C TRP A 120 -9.94 8.30 2.61
N MET A 121 -9.54 7.93 3.84
CA MET A 121 -10.00 6.70 4.47
C MET A 121 -11.51 6.72 4.71
N GLN A 122 -12.07 7.86 5.12
CA GLN A 122 -13.52 7.99 5.26
C GLN A 122 -14.22 7.83 3.91
N ALA A 123 -13.72 8.45 2.85
CA ALA A 123 -14.26 8.28 1.50
C ALA A 123 -14.17 6.82 1.04
N PHE A 124 -13.05 6.14 1.29
CA PHE A 124 -12.84 4.73 0.97
C PHE A 124 -13.86 3.82 1.68
N LEU A 125 -14.04 3.99 2.99
CA LEU A 125 -14.99 3.21 3.79
C LEU A 125 -16.45 3.49 3.40
N ASN A 126 -16.77 4.74 3.05
CA ASN A 126 -18.12 5.14 2.65
C ASN A 126 -18.43 4.78 1.19
N GLY A 127 -17.42 4.67 0.32
CA GLY A 127 -17.59 4.24 -1.07
C GLY A 127 -18.19 2.85 -1.20
N ALA A 128 -17.89 1.95 -0.26
CA ALA A 128 -18.52 0.63 -0.19
C ALA A 128 -20.03 0.66 0.10
N LYS A 129 -20.55 1.76 0.67
CA LYS A 129 -21.98 1.95 0.99
C LYS A 129 -22.76 2.68 -0.12
N GLY A 130 -22.05 3.31 -1.06
CA GLY A 130 -22.63 4.19 -2.07
C GLY A 130 -22.45 3.71 -3.51
N GLY A 131 -22.36 2.40 -3.75
CA GLY A 131 -22.26 1.85 -5.10
C GLY A 131 -23.48 2.25 -5.96
N ASN A 132 -23.23 2.98 -7.05
CA ASN A 132 -24.15 3.12 -8.17
C ASN A 132 -24.16 1.84 -9.01
#